data_AF-A0A1Q3C1S5-F1
#
_entry.id   AF-A0A1Q3C1S5-F1
#
_cell.length_a   1.000
_cell.length_b   1.000
_cell.length_c   1.000
_cell.angle_alpha   90.00
_cell.angle_beta   90.00
_cell.angle_gamma   90.00
#
_symmetry.space_group_name_H-M   'P 1'
#
loop_
_entity.id
_entity.type
_entity.pdbx_description
1 polymer ?
#
loop_
_entity_poly.entity_id
_entity_poly.type
_entity_poly.pdbx_seq_one_letter_code
_entity_poly.pdbx_strand_id
1 'polypeptide(L)'
;MLGSSPPFISPTTYLWQLMRFSMLQLMKNLRSHSSQGKEITDADILRGAKNKVKKADKTSQMESFKDKSLSNGTFFLELLGAVEPRVVNWSLVTKGETN
;
A
#
# COMPACT_ATOMS: atom_id res chain seq x y z
N MET A 1 -43.39 -0.37 14.86
CA MET A 1 -42.37 -1.00 13.99
C MET A 1 -41.65 0.12 13.25
N LEU A 2 -40.65 0.76 13.87
CA LEU A 2 -39.81 1.73 13.15
C LEU A 2 -38.93 0.93 12.19
N GLY A 3 -39.23 1.00 10.89
CA GLY A 3 -38.37 0.47 9.85
C GLY A 3 -37.06 1.24 9.87
N SER A 4 -35.97 0.57 10.23
CA SER A 4 -34.62 1.08 10.12
C SER A 4 -34.38 1.46 8.66
N SER A 5 -34.31 2.76 8.36
CA SER A 5 -33.90 3.22 7.03
C SER A 5 -32.58 2.54 6.67
N PRO A 6 -32.45 1.94 5.46
CA PRO A 6 -31.21 1.31 5.07
C PRO A 6 -30.08 2.34 5.14
N PRO A 7 -28.87 1.95 5.59
CA PRO A 7 -27.76 2.89 5.67
C PRO A 7 -27.52 3.47 4.28
N PHE A 8 -27.70 4.78 4.13
CA PHE A 8 -27.30 5.51 2.93
C PHE A 8 -25.78 5.42 2.83
N ILE A 9 -25.29 4.41 2.12
CA ILE A 9 -23.88 4.32 1.75
C ILE A 9 -23.63 5.49 0.81
N SER A 10 -22.80 6.45 1.26
CA SER A 10 -22.48 7.60 0.43
C SER A 10 -21.84 7.14 -0.89
N PRO A 11 -22.10 7.83 -2.03
CA PRO A 11 -21.48 7.48 -3.30
C PRO A 11 -19.95 7.39 -3.23
N THR A 12 -19.32 8.23 -2.41
CA THR A 12 -17.87 8.18 -2.13
C THR A 12 -17.42 6.91 -1.43
N THR A 13 -18.19 6.39 -0.46
CA THR A 13 -17.88 5.12 0.20
C THR A 13 -17.95 3.97 -0.79
N TYR A 14 -18.95 3.98 -1.68
CA TYR A 14 -19.09 2.95 -2.71
C TYR A 14 -17.93 2.99 -3.72
N LEU A 15 -17.56 4.18 -4.20
CA LEU A 15 -16.43 4.36 -5.12
C LEU A 15 -15.11 3.86 -4.50
N TRP A 16 -14.84 4.19 -3.24
CA TRP A 16 -13.64 3.71 -2.54
C TRP A 16 -13.63 2.18 -2.40
N GLN A 17 -14.78 1.57 -2.05
CA GLN A 17 -14.90 0.12 -1.98
C GLN A 17 -14.63 -0.54 -3.33
N LEU A 18 -15.13 0.04 -4.43
CA LEU A 18 -14.88 -0.46 -5.78
C LEU A 18 -13.39 -0.37 -6.16
N MET A 19 -12.73 0.76 -5.89
CA MET A 19 -11.29 0.91 -6.10
C MET A 19 -10.49 -0.14 -5.32
N ARG A 20 -10.81 -0.32 -4.03
CA ARG A 20 -10.17 -1.32 -3.17
C ARG A 20 -10.37 -2.74 -3.71
N PHE A 21 -11.59 -3.08 -4.10
CA PHE A 21 -11.90 -4.39 -4.66
C PHE A 21 -11.11 -4.65 -5.95
N SER A 22 -11.10 -3.68 -6.87
CA SER A 22 -10.36 -3.78 -8.13
C SER A 22 -8.85 -4.02 -7.91
N MET A 23 -8.23 -3.25 -7.00
CA MET A 23 -6.82 -3.44 -6.64
C MET A 23 -6.55 -4.85 -6.10
N LEU A 24 -7.38 -5.35 -5.17
CA LEU A 24 -7.21 -6.68 -4.60
C LEU A 24 -7.39 -7.79 -5.66
N GLN A 25 -8.31 -7.62 -6.60
CA GLN A 25 -8.48 -8.57 -7.71
C GLN A 25 -7.26 -8.58 -8.63
N LEU A 26 -6.72 -7.42 -9.00
CA LEU A 26 -5.48 -7.34 -9.79
C LEU A 26 -4.33 -8.05 -9.09
N MET A 27 -4.14 -7.81 -7.79
CA MET A 27 -3.09 -8.47 -7.02
C MET A 27 -3.30 -9.98 -6.93
N LYS A 28 -4.56 -10.45 -6.77
CA LYS A 28 -4.90 -11.89 -6.78
C LYS A 28 -4.52 -12.52 -8.11
N ASN A 29 -4.86 -11.88 -9.23
CA ASN A 29 -4.54 -12.36 -10.57
C ASN A 29 -3.02 -12.46 -10.79
N LEU A 30 -2.23 -11.49 -10.34
CA LEU A 30 -0.77 -11.52 -10.43
C LEU A 30 -0.15 -12.61 -9.54
N ARG A 31 -0.73 -12.88 -8.36
CA ARG A 31 -0.25 -13.93 -7.43
C ARG A 31 -0.61 -15.35 -7.89
N SER A 32 -1.56 -15.52 -8.81
CA SER A 32 -2.00 -16.83 -9.30
C SER A 32 -0.84 -17.71 -9.82
N HIS A 33 0.28 -17.12 -10.21
CA HIS A 33 1.51 -17.82 -10.61
C HIS A 33 2.37 -18.35 -9.45
N SER A 34 2.15 -17.95 -8.19
CA SER A 34 3.09 -18.18 -7.07
C SER A 34 2.48 -18.82 -5.81
N SER A 35 1.15 -18.81 -5.61
CA SER A 35 0.55 -19.52 -4.46
C SER A 35 -0.97 -19.66 -4.61
N GLN A 36 -1.44 -20.91 -4.53
CA GLN A 36 -2.85 -21.30 -4.58
C GLN A 36 -3.70 -20.56 -3.53
N GLY A 37 -4.72 -19.84 -4.00
CA GLY A 37 -5.99 -19.65 -3.29
C GLY A 37 -6.03 -18.73 -2.07
N LYS A 38 -4.91 -18.23 -1.54
CA LYS A 38 -4.95 -17.36 -0.35
C LYS A 38 -5.38 -15.94 -0.70
N GLU A 39 -6.46 -15.48 -0.07
CA GLU A 39 -6.91 -14.09 -0.17
C GLU A 39 -5.79 -13.13 0.27
N ILE A 40 -5.59 -12.07 -0.52
CA ILE A 40 -4.61 -11.03 -0.20
C ILE A 40 -5.24 -10.09 0.81
N THR A 41 -4.64 -10.02 1.99
CA THR A 41 -5.04 -9.09 3.06
C THR A 41 -4.13 -7.87 3.10
N ASP A 42 -4.59 -6.79 3.73
CA ASP A 42 -3.77 -5.58 3.96
C ASP A 42 -2.44 -5.91 4.66
N ALA A 43 -2.47 -6.86 5.60
CA ALA A 43 -1.29 -7.35 6.30
C ALA A 43 -0.29 -8.04 5.36
N ASP A 44 -0.76 -8.73 4.32
CA ASP A 44 0.11 -9.32 3.29
C ASP A 44 0.80 -8.25 2.44
N ILE A 45 0.09 -7.15 2.14
CA ILE A 45 0.64 -6.01 1.40
C ILE A 45 1.71 -5.31 2.24
N LEU A 46 1.41 -5.01 3.51
CA LEU A 46 2.35 -4.41 4.46
C LEU A 46 3.62 -5.26 4.58
N ARG A 47 3.46 -6.58 4.77
CA ARG A 47 4.58 -7.52 4.87
C ARG A 47 5.39 -7.59 3.58
N GLY A 48 4.73 -7.59 2.42
CA GLY A 48 5.39 -7.60 1.11
C GLY A 48 6.29 -6.38 0.92
N ALA A 49 5.77 -5.19 1.20
CA ALA A 49 6.53 -3.94 1.11
C ALA A 49 7.70 -3.90 2.11
N LYS A 50 7.45 -4.22 3.38
CA LYS A 50 8.49 -4.29 4.43
C LYS A 50 9.64 -5.23 4.06
N ASN A 51 9.30 -6.43 3.58
CA ASN A 51 10.28 -7.42 3.16
C ASN A 51 11.07 -6.95 1.93
N LYS A 52 10.42 -6.24 1.00
CA LYS A 52 11.07 -5.73 -0.22
C LYS A 52 12.10 -4.64 0.10
N VAL A 53 11.75 -3.69 0.97
CA VAL A 53 12.66 -2.64 1.46
C VAL A 53 13.82 -3.24 2.26
N LYS A 54 13.53 -4.17 3.18
CA LYS A 54 14.55 -4.86 3.99
C LYS A 54 15.56 -5.64 3.14
N LYS A 55 15.11 -6.28 2.05
CA LYS A 55 15.99 -7.00 1.10
C LYS A 55 16.88 -6.07 0.27
N ALA A 56 16.57 -4.78 0.20
CA ALA A 56 17.38 -3.78 -0.48
C ALA A 56 18.32 -3.02 0.47
N ASP A 57 18.56 -3.57 1.68
CA ASP A 57 19.38 -2.98 2.74
C ASP A 57 18.98 -1.55 3.14
N LYS A 58 17.67 -1.27 3.05
CA LYS A 58 17.08 0.01 3.44
C LYS A 58 16.51 -0.06 4.86
N THR A 59 16.59 1.06 5.58
CA THR A 59 16.29 1.13 7.02
C THR A 59 14.87 1.59 7.32
N SER A 60 14.17 2.23 6.37
CA SER A 60 12.80 2.67 6.60
C SER A 60 11.86 1.49 6.82
N GLN A 61 10.93 1.66 7.75
CA GLN A 61 9.92 0.67 8.10
C GLN A 61 8.57 1.40 8.23
N MET A 62 7.50 0.70 7.89
CA MET A 62 6.14 1.12 8.23
C MET A 62 5.46 0.06 9.09
N GLU A 63 4.67 0.50 10.06
CA GLU A 63 3.85 -0.40 10.89
C GLU A 63 2.43 -0.55 10.35
N SER A 64 1.88 0.51 9.76
CA SER A 64 0.55 0.52 9.15
C SER A 64 0.47 1.51 7.98
N PHE A 65 -0.58 1.42 7.17
CA PHE A 65 -0.84 2.40 6.11
C PHE A 65 -1.17 3.82 6.63
N LYS A 66 -1.36 3.99 7.95
CA LYS A 66 -1.64 5.27 8.62
C LYS A 66 -0.45 5.79 9.42
N ASP A 67 0.71 5.14 9.30
CA ASP A 67 1.91 5.52 10.02
C ASP A 67 2.38 6.92 9.62
N LYS A 68 2.61 7.79 10.62
CA LYS A 68 3.02 9.18 10.40
C LYS A 68 4.39 9.26 9.70
N SER A 69 5.26 8.27 9.88
CA SER A 69 6.56 8.23 9.20
C SER A 69 6.44 8.19 7.67
N LEU A 70 5.28 7.75 7.13
CA LEU A 70 5.02 7.74 5.69
C LEU A 70 4.89 9.15 5.09
N SER A 71 4.67 10.19 5.90
CA SER A 71 4.44 11.55 5.40
C SER A 71 5.68 12.17 4.74
N ASN A 72 6.89 11.73 5.12
CA ASN A 72 8.14 12.21 4.51
C ASN A 72 8.44 11.61 3.14
N GLY A 73 7.70 10.56 2.73
CA GLY A 73 7.86 9.91 1.43
C GLY A 73 9.07 8.98 1.30
N THR A 74 10.01 8.97 2.26
CA THR A 74 11.25 8.20 2.21
C THR A 74 10.99 6.71 2.04
N PHE A 75 10.03 6.15 2.79
CA PHE A 75 9.66 4.73 2.66
C PHE A 75 9.22 4.37 1.24
N PHE A 76 8.43 5.22 0.59
CA PHE A 76 7.94 4.98 -0.77
C PHE A 76 9.07 5.06 -1.80
N LEU A 77 10.00 6.00 -1.65
CA LEU A 77 11.17 6.11 -2.52
C LEU A 77 12.10 4.90 -2.36
N GLU A 78 12.34 4.44 -1.13
CA GLU A 78 13.10 3.23 -0.86
C GLU A 78 12.41 1.99 -1.44
N LEU A 79 11.08 1.89 -1.32
CA LEU A 79 10.31 0.81 -1.92
C LEU A 79 10.38 0.82 -3.46
N LEU A 80 10.25 1.99 -4.09
CA LEU A 80 10.38 2.14 -5.54
C LEU A 80 11.78 1.75 -6.02
N GLY A 81 12.82 2.26 -5.36
CA GLY A 81 14.21 1.91 -5.66
C GLY A 81 14.53 0.43 -5.43
N ALA A 82 13.88 -0.22 -4.46
CA ALA A 82 14.01 -1.66 -4.24
C ALA A 82 13.32 -2.49 -5.34
N VAL A 83 12.25 -1.98 -5.95
CA VAL A 83 11.54 -2.63 -7.06
C VAL A 83 12.32 -2.46 -8.36
N GLU A 84 12.72 -1.23 -8.68
CA GLU A 84 13.50 -0.89 -9.86
C GLU A 84 14.52 0.21 -9.49
N PRO A 85 15.82 -0.12 -9.34
CA PRO A 85 16.84 0.83 -8.88
C PRO A 85 16.98 2.07 -9.78
N ARG A 86 16.60 1.99 -11.06
CA ARG A 86 16.77 3.07 -12.04
C ARG A 86 15.71 4.17 -11.94
N VAL A 87 14.59 3.94 -11.25
CA VAL A 87 13.50 4.94 -11.18
C VAL A 87 13.69 6.01 -10.12
N VAL A 88 14.65 5.83 -9.19
CA VAL A 88 14.89 6.79 -8.11
C VAL A 88 16.26 7.45 -8.27
N ASN A 89 16.24 8.76 -8.51
CA ASN A 89 17.43 9.58 -8.44
C ASN A 89 17.60 10.14 -7.02
N TRP A 90 18.51 9.54 -6.25
CA TRP A 90 18.79 9.92 -4.86
C TRP A 90 19.35 11.33 -4.69
N SER A 91 19.89 11.97 -5.74
CA SER A 91 20.36 13.37 -5.64
C SER A 91 19.23 14.39 -5.57
N LEU A 92 18.02 14.01 -5.98
CA LEU A 92 16.82 14.86 -5.94
C LEU A 92 15.96 14.60 -4.69
N VAL A 93 16.29 13.57 -3.91
CA VAL A 93 15.52 13.19 -2.73
C VAL A 93 15.84 14.14 -1.58
N THR A 94 14.80 14.72 -0.99
CA THR A 94 14.89 15.59 0.20
C THR A 94 14.40 14.85 1.45
N LYS A 95 14.67 15.40 2.64
CA LYS A 95 14.31 14.76 3.92
C LYS A 95 12.80 14.77 4.23
N GLY A 96 11.99 15.45 3.43
CA GLY A 96 10.55 15.55 3.67
C GLY A 96 10.19 16.24 4.99
N GLU A 97 11.04 17.16 5.46
CA GLU A 97 10.77 18.03 6.60
C GLU A 97 9.82 19.15 6.15
N THR A 98 8.67 19.26 6.79
CA THR A 98 7.70 20.33 6.55
C THR A 98 8.33 21.67 6.95
N ASN A 99 8.45 22.61 6.01
CA ASN A 99 8.66 24.02 6.34
C ASN A 99 7.43 24.60 7.05
#